data_AF-A0A2A5APH4-F1
#
_entry.id   AF-A0A2A5APH4-F1
#
_cell.length_a   1.000
_cell.length_b   1.000
_cell.length_c   1.000
_cell.angle_alpha   90.00
_cell.angle_beta   90.00
_cell.angle_gamma   90.00
#
_symmetry.space_group_name_H-M   'P 1'
#
loop_
_entity.id
_entity.type
_entity.pdbx_description
1 polymer ?
#
loop_
_entity_poly.entity_id
_entity_poly.type
_entity_poly.pdbx_seq_one_letter_code
_entity_poly.pdbx_strand_id
1 'polypeptide(L)'
;MANLASVAKRARQAEKRRLRNAPLRARMRSVKKKVSVILESKNIEEIRVFIPQALRTFDKLVTKNILRKQTAARYKSRIMAKVNVIDPEFVLPKITGLATKEAPEKKVVEKKVVEKKAPVKEVVAEKAPAKKTSKKAATKKED
;
A
#
# COMPACT_ATOMS: atom_id res chain seq x y z
N MET A 1 7.11 13.35 36.13
CA MET A 1 6.20 12.62 37.03
C MET A 1 4.78 13.18 36.82
N ALA A 2 3.76 12.34 36.70
CA ALA A 2 2.36 12.82 36.71
C ALA A 2 1.90 12.90 38.16
N ASN A 3 1.86 14.10 38.73
CA ASN A 3 1.63 14.28 40.17
C ASN A 3 0.17 14.04 40.60
N LEU A 4 -0.76 13.92 39.64
CA LEU A 4 -2.18 13.66 39.86
C LEU A 4 -2.59 12.31 39.25
N ALA A 5 -3.42 11.56 39.95
CA ALA A 5 -3.92 10.26 39.50
C ALA A 5 -4.67 10.34 38.14
N SER A 6 -5.39 11.43 37.90
CA SER A 6 -6.08 11.71 36.63
C SER A 6 -5.10 11.87 35.47
N VAL A 7 -3.96 12.53 35.70
CA VAL A 7 -2.91 12.74 34.71
C VAL A 7 -2.21 11.42 34.39
N ALA A 8 -1.90 10.61 35.40
CA ALA A 8 -1.34 9.26 35.20
C ALA A 8 -2.29 8.35 34.39
N LYS A 9 -3.62 8.46 34.62
CA LYS A 9 -4.63 7.75 33.80
C LYS A 9 -4.64 8.25 32.36
N ARG A 10 -4.60 9.57 32.13
CA ARG A 10 -4.56 10.16 30.78
C ARG A 10 -3.30 9.74 30.02
N ALA A 11 -2.14 9.69 30.68
CA ALA A 11 -0.88 9.23 30.08
C ALA A 11 -0.99 7.78 29.57
N ARG A 12 -1.44 6.85 30.41
CA ARG A 12 -1.67 5.44 30.02
C ARG A 12 -2.66 5.30 28.86
N GLN A 13 -3.73 6.10 28.84
CA GLN A 13 -4.68 6.10 27.72
C GLN A 13 -4.08 6.66 26.43
N ALA A 14 -3.26 7.71 26.54
CA ALA A 14 -2.61 8.35 25.40
C ALA A 14 -1.65 7.39 24.70
N GLU A 15 -0.85 6.63 25.45
CA GLU A 15 0.05 5.60 24.92
C GLU A 15 -0.72 4.52 24.15
N LYS A 16 -1.78 3.98 24.74
CA LYS A 16 -2.65 2.99 24.07
C LYS A 16 -3.24 3.54 22.75
N ARG A 17 -3.71 4.79 22.76
CA ARG A 17 -4.21 5.46 21.53
C ARG A 17 -3.08 5.70 20.52
N ARG A 18 -1.88 6.08 20.97
CA ARG A 18 -0.70 6.30 20.11
C ARG A 18 -0.31 5.01 19.40
N LEU A 19 -0.18 3.90 20.11
CA LEU A 19 0.18 2.60 19.54
C LEU A 19 -0.83 2.13 18.50
N ARG A 20 -2.13 2.28 18.78
CA ARG A 20 -3.19 1.94 17.81
C ARG A 20 -3.23 2.85 16.58
N ASN A 21 -3.00 4.15 16.76
CA ASN A 21 -3.15 5.13 15.67
C ASN A 21 -1.90 5.27 14.80
N ALA A 22 -0.71 4.95 15.34
CA ALA A 22 0.56 5.00 14.62
C ALA A 22 0.54 4.20 13.30
N PRO A 23 0.16 2.90 13.26
CA PRO A 23 0.15 2.13 12.02
C PRO A 23 -0.90 2.63 11.02
N LEU A 24 -2.04 3.13 11.51
CA LEU A 24 -3.09 3.69 10.65
C LEU A 24 -2.65 4.99 9.97
N ARG A 25 -1.94 5.87 10.70
CA ARG A 25 -1.31 7.07 10.14
C ARG A 25 -0.17 6.71 9.19
N ALA A 26 0.63 5.69 9.50
CA ALA A 26 1.68 5.20 8.62
C ALA A 26 1.08 4.70 7.29
N ARG A 27 0.03 3.86 7.35
CA ARG A 27 -0.72 3.40 6.17
C ARG A 27 -1.24 4.56 5.33
N MET A 28 -1.82 5.58 5.96
CA MET A 28 -2.27 6.79 5.26
C MET A 28 -1.14 7.47 4.48
N ARG A 29 0.04 7.63 5.11
CA ARG A 29 1.21 8.24 4.47
C ARG A 29 1.70 7.40 3.30
N SER A 30 1.74 6.07 3.46
CA SER A 30 2.14 5.15 2.39
C SER A 30 1.17 5.21 1.21
N VAL A 31 -0.14 5.22 1.45
CA VAL A 31 -1.16 5.40 0.40
C VAL A 31 -0.96 6.73 -0.32
N LYS A 32 -0.75 7.83 0.42
CA LYS A 32 -0.49 9.15 -0.18
C LYS A 32 0.76 9.14 -1.08
N LYS A 33 1.84 8.49 -0.66
CA LYS A 33 3.06 8.33 -1.47
C LYS A 33 2.78 7.52 -2.74
N LYS A 34 2.12 6.37 -2.62
CA LYS A 34 1.74 5.53 -3.75
C LYS A 34 0.87 6.27 -4.77
N VAL A 35 -0.12 7.05 -4.30
CA VAL A 35 -0.94 7.90 -5.19
C VAL A 35 -0.05 8.89 -5.96
N SER A 36 0.94 9.49 -5.30
CA SER A 36 1.82 10.46 -5.97
C SER A 36 2.63 9.79 -7.09
N VAL A 37 3.21 8.61 -6.82
CA VAL A 37 3.97 7.82 -7.81
C VAL A 37 3.09 7.38 -8.98
N ILE A 38 1.87 6.90 -8.73
CA ILE A 38 0.95 6.44 -9.79
C ILE A 38 0.46 7.62 -10.66
N LEU A 39 0.27 8.80 -10.07
CA LEU A 39 -0.09 10.00 -10.84
C LEU A 39 1.09 10.51 -11.69
N GLU A 40 2.32 10.29 -11.24
CA GLU A 40 3.53 10.62 -12.00
C GLU A 40 3.76 9.65 -13.15
N SER A 41 3.47 8.35 -12.98
CA SER A 41 3.59 7.35 -14.05
C SER A 41 2.53 7.48 -15.15
N LYS A 42 1.42 8.19 -14.90
CA LYS A 42 0.30 8.41 -15.85
C LYS A 42 -0.34 7.12 -16.41
N ASN A 43 -0.18 5.98 -15.73
CA ASN A 43 -0.79 4.71 -16.13
C ASN A 43 -2.29 4.71 -15.78
N ILE A 44 -3.15 4.83 -16.78
CA ILE A 44 -4.61 4.97 -16.59
C ILE A 44 -5.23 3.75 -15.90
N GLU A 45 -4.80 2.53 -16.25
CA GLU A 45 -5.32 1.31 -15.63
C GLU A 45 -5.02 1.23 -14.12
N GLU A 46 -3.78 1.57 -13.74
CA GLU A 46 -3.36 1.57 -12.33
C GLU A 46 -4.09 2.66 -11.53
N ILE A 47 -4.30 3.84 -12.12
CA ILE A 47 -5.08 4.93 -11.54
C ILE A 47 -6.51 4.45 -11.24
N ARG A 48 -7.16 3.81 -12.23
CA ARG A 48 -8.55 3.36 -12.11
C ARG A 48 -8.75 2.33 -11.00
N VAL A 49 -7.78 1.45 -10.79
CA VAL A 49 -7.83 0.43 -9.72
C VAL A 49 -7.48 1.03 -8.35
N PHE A 50 -6.44 1.85 -8.27
CA PHE A 50 -5.86 2.26 -6.99
C PHE A 50 -6.54 3.46 -6.35
N ILE A 51 -6.99 4.45 -7.14
CA ILE A 51 -7.60 5.68 -6.60
C ILE A 51 -8.85 5.39 -5.75
N PRO A 52 -9.80 4.54 -6.16
CA PRO A 52 -10.96 4.20 -5.32
C PRO A 52 -10.55 3.59 -3.96
N GLN A 53 -9.52 2.75 -3.94
CA GLN A 53 -9.00 2.14 -2.72
C GLN A 53 -8.34 3.18 -1.79
N ALA A 54 -7.61 4.14 -2.38
CA ALA A 54 -7.02 5.24 -1.65
C ALA A 54 -8.08 6.12 -0.99
N LEU A 55 -9.12 6.52 -1.74
CA LEU A 55 -10.24 7.32 -1.24
C LEU A 55 -10.96 6.62 -0.08
N ARG A 56 -11.27 5.32 -0.24
CA ARG A 56 -11.87 4.48 0.82
C ARG A 56 -11.00 4.42 2.08
N THR A 57 -9.68 4.45 1.93
CA THR A 57 -8.76 4.46 3.07
C THR A 57 -8.85 5.77 3.84
N PHE A 58 -8.96 6.92 3.18
CA PHE A 58 -9.14 8.21 3.85
C PHE A 58 -10.45 8.26 4.65
N ASP A 59 -11.55 7.74 4.10
CA ASP A 59 -12.84 7.71 4.79
C ASP A 59 -12.83 6.81 6.02
N LYS A 60 -12.18 5.63 5.92
CA LYS A 60 -11.98 4.74 7.07
C LYS A 60 -11.17 5.38 8.19
N LEU A 61 -10.33 6.38 7.90
CA LEU A 61 -9.58 7.10 8.94
C LEU A 61 -10.41 8.22 9.59
N VAL A 62 -11.40 8.75 8.87
CA VAL A 62 -12.38 9.69 9.42
C VAL A 62 -13.31 8.96 10.39
N THR A 63 -13.84 7.80 10.00
CA THR A 63 -14.72 7.00 10.88
C THR A 63 -14.01 6.56 12.17
N LYS A 64 -12.69 6.30 12.09
CA LYS A 64 -11.85 5.99 13.25
C LYS A 64 -11.41 7.23 14.06
N ASN A 65 -11.90 8.42 13.72
CA ASN A 65 -11.57 9.70 14.33
C ASN A 65 -10.05 9.99 14.39
N ILE A 66 -9.31 9.52 13.39
CA ILE A 66 -7.86 9.78 13.26
C ILE A 66 -7.61 11.00 12.38
N LEU A 67 -8.48 11.21 11.40
CA LEU A 67 -8.43 12.32 10.46
C LEU A 67 -9.69 13.17 10.55
N ARG A 68 -9.53 14.49 10.56
CA ARG A 68 -10.67 15.41 10.51
C ARG A 68 -11.36 15.35 9.15
N LYS A 69 -12.69 15.41 9.13
CA LYS A 69 -13.51 15.36 7.89
C LYS A 69 -13.03 16.31 6.78
N GLN A 70 -12.71 17.56 7.13
CA GLN A 70 -12.21 18.54 6.16
C GLN A 70 -10.83 18.16 5.62
N THR A 71 -9.98 17.51 6.42
CA THR A 71 -8.65 17.09 5.95
C THR A 71 -8.76 15.94 4.96
N ALA A 72 -9.65 14.98 5.20
CA ALA A 72 -9.97 13.95 4.21
C ALA A 72 -10.53 14.56 2.92
N ALA A 73 -11.52 15.46 3.04
CA ALA A 73 -12.12 16.14 1.89
C ALA A 73 -11.07 16.90 1.04
N ARG A 74 -10.15 17.64 1.67
CA ARG A 74 -9.04 18.31 0.95
C ARG A 74 -8.15 17.32 0.20
N TYR A 75 -7.81 16.19 0.82
CA TYR A 75 -7.00 15.18 0.13
C TYR A 75 -7.74 14.58 -1.06
N LYS A 76 -9.02 14.23 -0.90
CA LYS A 76 -9.85 13.72 -1.99
C LYS A 76 -9.93 14.71 -3.14
N SER A 77 -10.31 15.95 -2.86
CA SER A 77 -10.44 17.00 -3.88
C SER A 77 -9.14 17.20 -4.66
N ARG A 78 -7.99 17.27 -3.98
CA ARG A 78 -6.69 17.42 -4.63
C ARG A 78 -6.29 16.21 -5.49
N ILE A 79 -6.62 15.00 -5.05
CA ILE A 79 -6.36 13.78 -5.83
C ILE A 79 -7.23 13.77 -7.08
N MET A 80 -8.53 14.00 -6.93
CA MET A 80 -9.47 13.98 -8.05
C MET A 80 -9.18 15.09 -9.07
N ALA A 81 -8.79 16.30 -8.61
CA ALA A 81 -8.38 17.37 -9.51
C ALA A 81 -7.20 16.95 -10.40
N LYS A 82 -6.24 16.20 -9.86
CA LYS A 82 -5.11 15.66 -10.65
C LYS A 82 -5.54 14.53 -11.58
N VAL A 83 -6.42 13.64 -11.12
CA VAL A 83 -6.94 12.53 -11.92
C VAL A 83 -7.72 13.06 -13.11
N ASN A 84 -8.60 14.05 -12.92
CA ASN A 84 -9.42 14.62 -13.99
C ASN A 84 -8.59 15.27 -15.11
N VAL A 85 -7.38 15.76 -14.80
CA VAL A 85 -6.45 16.30 -15.81
C VAL A 85 -5.86 15.19 -16.68
N ILE A 86 -5.73 13.97 -16.14
CA ILE A 86 -5.15 12.81 -16.83
C ILE A 86 -6.23 11.97 -17.53
N ASP A 87 -7.34 11.71 -16.82
CA ASP A 87 -8.48 10.92 -17.26
C ASP A 87 -9.78 11.72 -16.96
N PRO A 88 -10.26 12.52 -17.92
CA PRO A 88 -11.47 13.34 -17.76
C PRO A 88 -12.73 12.49 -17.57
N GLU A 89 -12.71 11.25 -18.07
CA GLU A 89 -13.84 10.31 -18.05
C GLU A 89 -13.83 9.44 -16.78
N PHE A 90 -12.93 9.71 -15.82
CA PHE A 90 -12.82 8.91 -14.62
C PHE A 90 -14.07 9.03 -13.74
N VAL A 91 -14.94 8.02 -13.81
CA VAL A 91 -16.11 7.87 -12.95
C VAL A 91 -15.76 6.95 -11.77
N LEU A 92 -15.95 7.44 -10.55
CA LEU A 92 -15.84 6.57 -9.37
C LEU A 92 -16.91 5.48 -9.45
N PRO A 93 -16.55 4.19 -9.20
CA PRO A 93 -17.54 3.14 -9.15
C PRO A 93 -18.58 3.49 -8.09
N LYS A 94 -19.83 3.71 -8.52
CA LYS A 94 -20.93 4.04 -7.64
C LYS A 94 -21.13 2.85 -6.69
N ILE A 95 -21.18 3.11 -5.40
CA ILE A 95 -21.51 2.11 -4.38
C ILE A 95 -23.04 1.99 -4.34
N THR A 96 -23.67 1.73 -5.49
CA THR A 96 -25.05 1.26 -5.52
C THR A 96 -24.99 -0.20 -5.15
N GLY A 97 -25.59 -0.58 -4.02
CA GLY A 97 -25.66 -1.97 -3.53
C GLY A 97 -26.52 -2.89 -4.40
N LEU A 98 -26.33 -2.83 -5.72
CA LEU A 98 -26.96 -3.69 -6.71
C LEU A 98 -25.83 -4.18 -7.60
N ALA A 99 -25.71 -5.50 -7.71
CA ALA A 99 -24.84 -6.13 -8.67
C ALA A 99 -25.24 -5.68 -10.08
N THR A 100 -24.53 -4.72 -10.67
CA THR A 100 -24.49 -4.60 -12.12
C THR A 100 -23.62 -5.75 -12.62
N LYS A 101 -24.28 -6.88 -12.91
CA LYS A 101 -23.83 -7.79 -13.97
C LYS A 101 -23.88 -6.96 -15.25
N GLU A 102 -22.72 -6.51 -15.70
CA GLU A 102 -22.41 -6.14 -17.09
C GLU A 102 -21.00 -5.53 -17.09
N ALA A 103 -20.00 -6.42 -17.12
CA ALA A 103 -18.74 -6.07 -17.73
C ALA A 103 -18.99 -6.06 -19.25
N PRO A 104 -18.75 -4.95 -19.97
CA PRO A 104 -18.75 -5.01 -21.42
C PRO A 104 -17.67 -5.99 -21.85
N GLU A 105 -18.11 -6.91 -22.71
CA GLU A 105 -17.37 -8.01 -23.30
C GLU A 105 -15.95 -7.59 -23.70
N LYS A 106 -14.97 -8.41 -23.29
CA LYS A 106 -13.64 -8.38 -23.89
C LYS A 106 -13.80 -8.79 -25.36
N LYS A 107 -14.05 -7.83 -26.25
CA LYS A 107 -13.76 -8.02 -27.66
C LYS A 107 -12.25 -8.14 -27.81
N VAL A 108 -11.88 -9.35 -28.19
CA VAL A 108 -10.59 -9.78 -28.71
C VAL A 108 -10.02 -8.71 -29.65
N VAL A 109 -8.87 -8.14 -29.29
CA VAL A 109 -7.90 -7.68 -30.28
C VAL A 109 -6.64 -8.50 -30.05
N GLU A 110 -6.64 -9.65 -30.71
CA GLU A 110 -5.43 -10.36 -31.06
C GLU A 110 -4.45 -9.37 -31.72
N LYS A 111 -3.34 -9.13 -31.05
CA LYS A 111 -2.08 -8.78 -31.72
C LYS A 111 -0.99 -9.72 -31.18
N LYS A 112 -0.87 -10.85 -31.89
CA LYS A 112 0.37 -11.54 -32.26
C LYS A 112 1.52 -11.40 -31.26
N VAL A 113 1.60 -12.32 -30.30
CA VAL A 113 2.87 -12.67 -29.67
C VAL A 113 3.65 -13.50 -30.69
N VAL A 114 4.55 -12.86 -31.41
CA VAL A 114 5.60 -13.55 -32.16
C VAL A 114 6.53 -14.15 -31.11
N GLU A 115 6.54 -15.47 -31.07
CA GLU A 115 7.50 -16.28 -30.34
C GLU A 115 8.93 -15.80 -30.60
N LYS A 116 9.63 -15.41 -29.54
CA LYS A 116 11.08 -15.57 -29.47
C LYS A 116 11.42 -16.36 -28.21
N LYS A 117 11.48 -17.66 -28.43
CA LYS A 117 12.24 -18.69 -27.71
C LYS A 117 13.44 -18.12 -26.96
N ALA A 118 13.54 -18.48 -25.69
CA ALA A 118 14.82 -18.46 -24.97
C ALA A 118 15.87 -19.28 -25.73
N PRO A 119 17.15 -18.87 -25.71
CA PRO A 119 18.25 -19.81 -25.79
C PRO A 119 18.94 -19.91 -24.42
N VAL A 120 18.73 -21.07 -23.81
CA VAL A 120 19.62 -21.65 -22.81
C VAL A 120 20.98 -21.87 -23.47
N LYS A 121 22.07 -21.46 -22.80
CA LYS A 121 23.41 -22.04 -22.97
C LYS A 121 23.93 -22.43 -21.58
N GLU A 122 23.77 -23.70 -21.23
CA GLU A 122 24.84 -24.48 -20.58
C GLU A 122 25.96 -24.66 -21.65
N VAL A 123 27.26 -24.74 -21.39
CA VAL A 123 28.10 -25.52 -20.47
C VAL A 123 29.46 -24.74 -20.45
N VAL A 124 30.22 -24.60 -19.36
CA VAL A 124 31.40 -25.43 -19.02
C VAL A 124 31.84 -25.20 -17.56
N ALA A 125 32.34 -26.29 -17.01
CA ALA A 125 32.62 -26.73 -15.65
C ALA A 125 33.74 -26.05 -14.82
N GLU A 126 33.88 -26.62 -13.62
CA GLU A 126 34.92 -26.52 -12.56
C GLU A 126 34.73 -25.40 -11.51
N LYS A 127 34.75 -25.64 -10.18
CA LYS A 127 34.98 -26.85 -9.35
C LYS A 127 34.62 -26.46 -7.90
N ALA A 128 33.84 -27.27 -7.20
CA ALA A 128 33.69 -27.15 -5.73
C ALA A 128 34.96 -27.66 -5.02
N PRO A 129 35.18 -27.32 -3.73
CA PRO A 129 35.00 -28.39 -2.75
C PRO A 129 34.45 -27.98 -1.36
N ALA A 130 33.63 -28.91 -0.85
CA ALA A 130 33.56 -29.45 0.51
C ALA A 130 32.98 -28.62 1.69
N LYS A 131 31.82 -29.10 2.16
CA LYS A 131 31.36 -29.07 3.55
C LYS A 131 32.44 -29.58 4.52
N LYS A 132 32.70 -28.85 5.61
CA LYS A 132 33.04 -29.44 6.90
C LYS A 132 32.09 -28.92 7.97
N THR A 133 31.25 -29.83 8.45
CA THR A 133 30.53 -29.75 9.72
C THR A 133 31.50 -29.67 10.88
N SER A 134 31.27 -28.79 11.86
CA SER A 134 31.49 -29.16 13.27
C SER A 134 30.60 -28.33 14.20
N LYS A 135 29.86 -29.06 15.03
CA LYS A 135 29.17 -28.60 16.24
C LYS A 135 30.21 -28.31 17.34
N LYS A 136 29.73 -27.71 18.45
CA LYS A 136 30.34 -27.54 19.80
C LYS A 136 31.36 -26.38 19.91
N ALA A 137 31.45 -25.61 21.00
CA ALA A 137 30.94 -25.76 22.35
C ALA A 137 30.84 -24.39 23.06
N ALA A 138 29.96 -24.31 24.06
CA ALA A 138 29.99 -23.31 25.11
C ALA A 138 31.29 -23.41 25.95
N THR A 139 31.79 -22.30 26.48
CA THR A 139 32.37 -22.20 27.84
C THR A 139 32.62 -20.74 28.22
N LYS A 140 32.24 -20.40 29.45
CA LYS A 140 32.63 -19.22 30.24
C LYS A 140 34.12 -19.33 30.64
N LYS A 141 34.81 -18.18 30.78
CA LYS A 141 35.76 -17.76 31.86
C LYS A 141 36.52 -16.50 31.39
N GLU A 142 36.32 -15.36 32.06
CA GLU A 142 37.22 -14.72 33.06
C GLU A 142 38.37 -13.94 32.42
N ASP A 143 38.26 -12.61 32.46
CA ASP A 143 39.22 -11.68 33.11
C ASP A 143 38.43 -10.44 33.58
#